data_AF-A0A4W3GFL3-F1
#
_entry.id   AF-A0A4W3GFL3-F1
#
_cell.length_a   1.000
_cell.length_b   1.000
_cell.length_c   1.000
_cell.angle_alpha   90.00
_cell.angle_beta   90.00
_cell.angle_gamma   90.00
#
_symmetry.space_group_name_H-M   'P 1'
#
loop_
_entity.id
_entity.type
_entity.pdbx_description
1 polymer ?
#
loop_
_entity_poly.entity_id
_entity_poly.type
_entity_poly.pdbx_seq_one_letter_code
_entity_poly.pdbx_strand_id
1 'polypeptide(L)'
;MIGNKVPDEFTDGIGACPSLTPAVAFPSQWCRRGQCLVYGDEGPKPIDGQWSPWSEWSECSRTCGGGVTYKERHCDSPNRVYRVCNAQACQRHAVSFRAQQCAEYNSRPFRGWYYKWKPYLKVDGKTPSLYCIAEDFDFFFAMSSKVKDGTPCVENRFDVCIDGICEAVGCDRVLGSNAVVDACGVCNGDNSTCTFFRGQYHEQHRANGKYTRS
;
A
#
# COMPACT_ATOMS: atom_id res chain seq x y z
N MET A 1 -0.35 19.46 8.84
CA MET A 1 -0.10 20.92 8.91
C MET A 1 -0.78 21.52 7.70
N ILE A 2 -1.72 22.43 7.90
CA ILE A 2 -2.31 23.23 6.83
C ILE A 2 -1.23 24.21 6.38
N GLY A 3 -0.91 24.29 5.10
CA GLY A 3 0.06 25.27 4.61
C GLY A 3 -0.59 26.65 4.50
N ASN A 4 0.19 27.69 4.71
CA ASN A 4 -0.30 29.06 4.62
C ASN A 4 -0.42 29.45 3.14
N LYS A 5 -1.61 29.90 2.72
CA LYS A 5 -1.85 30.49 1.40
C LYS A 5 -1.74 32.01 1.46
N VAL A 6 -1.34 32.60 0.33
CA VAL A 6 -1.37 34.06 0.12
C VAL A 6 -2.69 34.40 -0.57
N PRO A 7 -3.42 35.47 -0.16
CA PRO A 7 -4.66 35.88 -0.80
C PRO A 7 -4.50 36.21 -2.30
N ASP A 8 -5.48 35.81 -3.12
CA ASP A 8 -5.48 35.91 -4.59
C ASP A 8 -5.33 37.36 -5.12
N GLU A 9 -5.69 38.38 -4.35
CA GLU A 9 -5.48 39.79 -4.73
C GLU A 9 -4.00 40.23 -4.78
N PHE A 10 -3.07 39.38 -4.33
CA PHE A 10 -1.64 39.67 -4.30
C PHE A 10 -0.83 38.79 -5.27
N THR A 11 -1.44 37.85 -6.00
CA THR A 11 -0.71 36.82 -6.77
C THR A 11 -0.03 37.30 -8.06
N ASP A 12 -0.26 38.54 -8.48
CA ASP A 12 0.43 39.15 -9.64
C ASP A 12 1.91 39.42 -9.30
N GLY A 13 2.75 38.40 -9.49
CA GLY A 13 4.21 38.48 -9.36
C GLY A 13 4.78 37.97 -8.03
N ILE A 14 4.05 37.11 -7.30
CA ILE A 14 4.55 36.44 -6.10
C ILE A 14 4.98 35.01 -6.41
N GLY A 15 6.24 34.70 -6.10
CA GLY A 15 6.83 33.36 -6.22
C GLY A 15 7.87 33.12 -5.13
N ALA A 16 8.32 31.88 -4.98
CA ALA A 16 9.45 31.56 -4.11
C ALA A 16 10.72 32.23 -4.64
N CYS A 17 11.43 32.99 -3.81
CA CYS A 17 12.72 33.56 -4.20
C CYS A 17 13.76 32.43 -4.34
N PRO A 18 14.49 32.32 -5.46
CA PRO A 18 15.65 31.44 -5.53
C PRO A 18 16.67 31.91 -4.50
N SER A 19 17.09 31.01 -3.59
CA SER A 19 18.09 31.34 -2.57
C SER A 19 19.39 31.76 -3.26
N LEU A 20 19.83 33.01 -3.06
CA LEU A 20 21.07 33.52 -3.63
C LEU A 20 22.32 32.98 -2.91
N THR A 21 22.17 32.23 -1.81
CA THR A 21 23.30 31.55 -1.14
C THR A 21 22.92 30.16 -0.61
N PRO A 22 23.82 29.16 -0.66
CA PRO A 22 23.51 27.79 -0.24
C PRO A 22 23.47 27.58 1.29
N ALA A 23 23.85 28.58 2.09
CA ALA A 23 24.18 28.39 3.49
C ALA A 23 23.05 28.74 4.48
N VAL A 24 21.97 29.39 4.05
CA VAL A 24 20.88 29.77 4.98
C VAL A 24 19.51 29.60 4.34
N ALA A 25 18.91 28.42 4.54
CA ALA A 25 17.52 28.18 4.23
C ALA A 25 16.65 28.76 5.36
N PHE A 26 16.27 30.03 5.26
CA PHE A 26 15.18 30.56 6.09
C PHE A 26 13.84 30.18 5.45
N PRO A 27 12.92 29.48 6.13
CA PRO A 27 11.66 28.97 5.56
C PRO A 27 10.63 30.02 5.14
N SER A 28 10.99 31.31 5.08
CA SER A 28 10.02 32.40 5.18
C SER A 28 10.46 33.67 4.42
N GLN A 29 10.82 33.52 3.14
CA GLN A 29 11.03 34.65 2.21
C GLN A 29 10.12 34.51 0.99
N TRP A 30 9.57 35.63 0.51
CA TRP A 30 8.69 35.67 -0.67
C TRP A 30 9.10 36.79 -1.61
N CYS A 31 8.85 36.60 -2.91
CA CYS A 31 9.15 37.59 -3.94
C CYS A 31 7.96 38.51 -4.16
N ARG A 32 8.18 39.83 -4.22
CA ARG A 32 7.18 40.81 -4.68
C ARG A 32 7.84 41.72 -5.69
N ARG A 33 7.35 41.75 -6.94
CA ARG A 33 7.90 42.62 -8.00
C ARG A 33 9.44 42.49 -8.15
N GLY A 34 9.97 41.29 -8.00
CA GLY A 34 11.42 41.01 -8.13
C GLY A 34 12.27 41.32 -6.90
N GLN A 35 11.68 41.70 -5.76
CA GLN A 35 12.38 41.89 -4.48
C GLN A 35 12.04 40.77 -3.49
N CYS A 36 13.03 40.22 -2.78
CA CYS A 36 12.84 39.22 -1.73
C CYS A 36 12.59 39.89 -0.38
N LEU A 37 11.44 39.61 0.23
CA LEU A 37 11.01 40.20 1.49
C LEU A 37 11.01 39.15 2.61
N VAL A 38 11.47 39.55 3.79
CA VAL A 38 11.45 38.72 5.01
C VAL A 38 10.03 38.71 5.59
N TYR A 39 9.61 37.54 6.08
CA TYR A 39 8.31 37.37 6.76
C TYR A 39 8.26 38.16 8.08
N GLY A 40 7.24 39.01 8.25
CA GLY A 40 6.92 39.65 9.53
C GLY A 40 6.70 41.15 9.48
N ASP A 41 7.44 41.90 8.66
CA ASP A 41 7.50 43.35 8.86
C ASP A 41 6.76 44.19 7.80
N GLU A 42 6.59 43.69 6.56
CA GLU A 42 5.87 44.43 5.49
C GLU A 42 5.04 43.55 4.52
N GLY A 43 4.80 42.28 4.86
CA GLY A 43 4.05 41.34 4.01
C GLY A 43 2.58 41.16 4.39
N PRO A 44 1.71 40.73 3.44
CA PRO A 44 0.34 40.37 3.78
C PRO A 44 0.35 39.27 4.85
N LYS A 45 -0.57 39.35 5.81
CA LYS A 45 -0.69 38.34 6.85
C LYS A 45 -0.92 36.97 6.18
N PRO A 46 -0.23 35.90 6.62
CA PRO A 46 -0.50 34.56 6.14
C PRO A 46 -1.98 34.23 6.35
N ILE A 47 -2.62 33.68 5.33
CA ILE A 47 -3.96 33.10 5.48
C ILE A 47 -3.77 31.60 5.61
N ASP A 48 -4.38 30.99 6.61
CA ASP A 48 -4.40 29.53 6.69
C ASP A 48 -5.05 28.96 5.43
N GLY A 49 -4.35 28.07 4.73
CA GLY A 49 -4.87 27.43 3.53
C GLY A 49 -6.19 26.71 3.84
N GLN A 50 -7.20 26.91 3.00
CA GLN A 50 -8.44 26.15 3.13
C GLN A 50 -8.35 24.85 2.35
N TRP A 51 -8.74 23.75 2.99
CA TRP A 51 -8.92 22.48 2.30
C TRP A 51 -10.07 22.58 1.30
N SER A 52 -9.88 22.02 0.11
CA SER A 52 -10.97 21.74 -0.80
C SER A 52 -11.98 20.78 -0.15
N PRO A 53 -13.22 20.73 -0.64
CA PRO A 53 -14.09 19.59 -0.39
C PRO A 53 -13.39 18.28 -0.74
N TRP A 54 -13.81 17.20 -0.07
CA TRP A 54 -13.40 15.85 -0.46
C TRP A 54 -13.95 15.49 -1.84
N SER A 55 -13.14 14.80 -2.64
CA SER A 55 -13.61 14.13 -3.85
C SER A 55 -14.61 13.02 -3.50
N GLU A 56 -15.31 12.56 -4.52
CA GLU A 56 -15.95 11.24 -4.48
C GLU A 56 -14.91 10.13 -4.29
N TRP A 57 -15.38 8.97 -3.82
CA TRP A 57 -14.54 7.78 -3.72
C TRP A 57 -14.12 7.30 -5.11
N SER A 58 -12.85 6.92 -5.24
CA SER A 58 -12.31 6.28 -6.43
C SER A 58 -13.00 4.94 -6.66
N GLU A 59 -12.86 4.42 -7.88
CA GLU A 59 -13.17 3.02 -8.13
C GLU A 59 -12.36 2.11 -7.19
N CYS A 60 -12.97 0.98 -6.82
CA CYS A 60 -12.32 0.01 -5.97
C CYS A 60 -11.24 -0.73 -6.78
N SER A 61 -10.04 -0.87 -6.22
CA SER A 61 -8.93 -1.54 -6.90
C SER A 61 -9.18 -3.00 -7.26
N ARG A 62 -10.16 -3.64 -6.60
CA ARG A 62 -10.53 -5.04 -6.81
C ARG A 62 -12.05 -5.18 -6.78
N THR A 63 -12.58 -6.15 -7.50
CA THR A 63 -14.02 -6.48 -7.52
C THR A 63 -14.41 -7.53 -6.48
N CYS A 64 -13.43 -8.17 -5.82
CA CYS A 64 -13.64 -9.12 -4.72
C CYS A 64 -12.38 -9.25 -3.85
N GLY A 65 -12.55 -9.85 -2.69
CA GLY A 65 -11.52 -10.28 -1.76
C GLY A 65 -10.83 -9.13 -1.03
N GLY A 66 -11.51 -7.98 -0.92
CA GLY A 66 -10.99 -6.77 -0.27
C GLY A 66 -10.05 -5.99 -1.17
N GLY A 67 -10.59 -5.02 -1.90
CA GLY A 67 -9.83 -3.97 -2.58
C GLY A 67 -9.70 -2.71 -1.73
N VAL A 68 -9.08 -1.70 -2.30
CA VAL A 68 -8.91 -0.39 -1.67
C VAL A 68 -9.50 0.69 -2.58
N THR A 69 -10.20 1.64 -1.97
CA THR A 69 -10.69 2.87 -2.60
C THR A 69 -10.21 4.05 -1.77
N TYR A 70 -9.99 5.18 -2.43
CA TYR A 70 -9.55 6.40 -1.78
C TYR A 70 -10.41 7.59 -2.18
N LYS A 71 -10.42 8.61 -1.35
CA LYS A 71 -10.88 9.95 -1.72
C LYS A 71 -9.80 10.95 -1.34
N GLU A 72 -9.76 12.07 -2.04
CA GLU A 72 -8.72 13.07 -1.85
C GLU A 72 -9.26 14.49 -1.73
N ARG A 73 -8.49 15.36 -1.08
CA ARG A 73 -8.74 16.80 -1.03
C ARG A 73 -7.42 17.54 -1.14
N HIS A 74 -7.47 18.79 -1.55
CA HIS A 74 -6.31 19.60 -1.85
C HIS A 74 -6.23 20.80 -0.90
N CYS A 75 -5.03 21.12 -0.42
CA CYS A 75 -4.71 22.43 0.16
C CYS A 75 -3.57 23.03 -0.67
N ASP A 76 -2.37 22.48 -0.51
CA ASP A 76 -1.20 22.73 -1.36
C ASP A 76 -0.70 21.44 -2.05
N SER A 77 -1.05 20.28 -1.49
CA SER A 77 -0.83 18.95 -2.04
C SER A 77 -2.06 18.06 -1.79
N PRO A 78 -2.26 16.99 -2.58
CA PRO A 78 -3.36 16.06 -2.37
C PRO A 78 -3.18 15.30 -1.05
N ASN A 79 -4.24 15.27 -0.25
CA ASN A 79 -4.36 14.45 0.94
C ASN A 79 -5.39 13.34 0.69
N ARG A 80 -4.97 12.07 0.84
CA ARG A 80 -5.80 10.89 0.57
C ARG A 80 -6.24 10.21 1.85
N VAL A 81 -7.47 9.70 1.83
CA VAL A 81 -8.01 8.80 2.86
C VAL A 81 -8.49 7.52 2.17
N TYR A 82 -8.19 6.38 2.77
CA TYR A 82 -8.44 5.06 2.20
C TYR A 82 -9.49 4.29 2.99
N ARG A 83 -10.15 3.35 2.33
CA ARG A 83 -10.95 2.30 2.98
C ARG A 83 -10.93 1.02 2.17
N VAL A 84 -11.24 -0.09 2.83
CA VAL A 84 -11.47 -1.37 2.15
C VAL A 84 -12.83 -1.32 1.44
N CYS A 85 -12.89 -1.92 0.25
CA CYS A 85 -14.10 -2.06 -0.56
C CYS A 85 -14.17 -3.47 -1.15
N ASN A 86 -15.35 -3.88 -1.62
CA ASN A 86 -15.53 -5.20 -2.25
C ASN A 86 -14.98 -6.36 -1.41
N ALA A 87 -15.36 -6.37 -0.12
CA ALA A 87 -14.83 -7.30 0.89
C ALA A 87 -15.34 -8.75 0.73
N GLN A 88 -16.34 -8.99 -0.10
CA GLN A 88 -16.85 -10.33 -0.43
C GLN A 88 -15.70 -11.25 -0.89
N ALA A 89 -15.72 -12.51 -0.47
CA ALA A 89 -14.71 -13.46 -0.91
C ALA A 89 -14.70 -13.63 -2.43
N CYS A 90 -13.51 -13.80 -3.02
CA CYS A 90 -13.40 -14.22 -4.41
C CYS A 90 -13.76 -15.70 -4.56
N GLN A 91 -13.99 -16.14 -5.81
CA GLN A 91 -14.15 -17.56 -6.15
C GLN A 91 -12.94 -18.38 -5.64
N ARG A 92 -13.16 -19.62 -5.19
CA ARG A 92 -12.13 -20.47 -4.56
C ARG A 92 -10.87 -20.71 -5.40
N HIS A 93 -10.98 -20.60 -6.72
CA HIS A 93 -9.88 -20.80 -7.66
C HIS A 93 -9.51 -19.52 -8.42
N ALA A 94 -9.94 -18.36 -7.90
CA ALA A 94 -9.54 -17.08 -8.47
C ALA A 94 -8.03 -16.91 -8.35
N VAL A 95 -7.41 -16.46 -9.44
CA VAL A 95 -6.00 -16.08 -9.44
C VAL A 95 -5.80 -14.92 -8.46
N SER A 96 -4.78 -15.00 -7.61
CA SER A 96 -4.52 -13.96 -6.61
C SER A 96 -4.18 -12.62 -7.29
N PHE A 97 -4.50 -11.51 -6.64
CA PHE A 97 -4.27 -10.19 -7.22
C PHE A 97 -2.78 -9.89 -7.48
N ARG A 98 -1.88 -10.44 -6.65
CA ARG A 98 -0.44 -10.38 -6.88
C ARG A 98 0.00 -11.23 -8.08
N ALA A 99 -0.63 -12.39 -8.29
CA ALA A 99 -0.35 -13.24 -9.46
C ALA A 99 -0.84 -12.62 -10.77
N GLN A 100 -1.97 -11.92 -10.76
CA GLN A 100 -2.45 -11.16 -11.91
C GLN A 100 -1.44 -10.08 -12.31
N GLN A 101 -0.88 -9.35 -11.34
CA GLN A 101 0.14 -8.34 -11.60
C GLN A 101 1.43 -8.92 -12.21
N CYS A 102 1.90 -10.09 -11.76
CA CYS A 102 3.03 -10.77 -12.42
C CYS A 102 2.65 -11.21 -13.84
N ALA A 103 1.44 -11.73 -14.05
CA ALA A 103 0.98 -12.21 -15.35
C ALA A 103 0.88 -11.09 -16.41
N GLU A 104 0.71 -9.83 -16.02
CA GLU A 104 0.80 -8.66 -16.93
C GLU A 104 2.15 -8.55 -17.65
N TYR A 105 3.21 -9.17 -17.10
CA TYR A 105 4.54 -9.20 -17.71
C TYR A 105 4.75 -10.42 -18.63
N ASN A 106 3.83 -11.38 -18.69
CA ASN A 106 3.98 -12.56 -19.56
C ASN A 106 4.00 -12.18 -21.05
N SER A 107 3.34 -11.08 -21.41
CA SER A 107 3.30 -10.56 -22.79
C SER A 107 4.41 -9.55 -23.07
N ARG A 108 5.39 -9.39 -22.16
CA ARG A 108 6.51 -8.46 -22.32
C ARG A 108 7.82 -9.25 -22.40
N PRO A 109 8.65 -9.03 -23.44
CA PRO A 109 9.93 -9.74 -23.54
C PRO A 109 10.89 -9.26 -22.44
N PHE A 110 11.47 -10.21 -21.71
CA PHE A 110 12.54 -9.99 -20.76
C PHE A 110 13.84 -10.53 -21.35
N ARG A 111 14.77 -9.63 -21.68
CA ARG A 111 16.04 -9.96 -22.37
C ARG A 111 15.84 -10.79 -23.65
N GLY A 112 14.79 -10.48 -24.41
CA GLY A 112 14.47 -11.13 -25.68
C GLY A 112 13.60 -12.39 -25.58
N TRP A 113 13.25 -12.83 -24.36
CA TRP A 113 12.47 -14.04 -24.13
C TRP A 113 11.17 -13.74 -23.38
N TYR A 114 10.16 -14.61 -23.56
CA TYR A 114 8.91 -14.54 -22.82
C TYR A 114 8.91 -15.61 -21.74
N TYR A 115 8.39 -15.24 -20.57
CA TYR A 115 8.32 -16.11 -19.42
C TYR A 115 6.92 -16.07 -18.83
N LYS A 116 6.51 -17.16 -18.19
CA LYS A 116 5.31 -17.17 -17.35
C LYS A 116 5.72 -16.79 -15.94
N TRP A 117 5.36 -15.59 -15.52
CA TRP A 117 5.74 -15.03 -14.23
C TRP A 117 4.76 -15.42 -13.13
N LYS A 118 5.30 -15.79 -11.96
CA LYS A 118 4.53 -16.07 -10.74
C LYS A 118 5.02 -15.19 -9.59
N PRO A 119 4.17 -14.88 -8.59
CA PRO A 119 4.61 -14.15 -7.40
C PRO A 119 5.75 -14.86 -6.68
N TYR A 120 6.73 -14.09 -6.22
CA TYR A 120 7.82 -14.57 -5.38
C TYR A 120 7.77 -13.87 -4.02
N LEU A 121 7.36 -14.61 -2.97
CA LEU A 121 7.12 -14.07 -1.61
C LEU A 121 8.26 -14.33 -0.62
N LYS A 122 9.33 -15.03 -1.04
CA LYS A 122 10.44 -15.40 -0.15
C LYS A 122 11.41 -14.24 0.15
N VAL A 123 11.28 -13.11 -0.55
CA VAL A 123 12.02 -11.88 -0.24
C VAL A 123 11.29 -11.21 0.91
N ASP A 124 11.88 -11.22 2.12
CA ASP A 124 11.42 -10.57 3.36
C ASP A 124 9.92 -10.24 3.32
N GLY A 125 9.08 -11.17 3.77
CA GLY A 125 7.62 -11.29 3.54
C GLY A 125 6.71 -10.12 3.97
N LYS A 126 7.26 -8.92 4.07
CA LYS A 126 6.61 -7.62 4.26
C LYS A 126 6.90 -6.65 3.12
N THR A 127 7.60 -7.06 2.06
CA THR A 127 7.93 -6.13 0.97
C THR A 127 6.69 -5.83 0.13
N PRO A 128 6.29 -4.55 0.04
CA PRO A 128 5.17 -4.10 -0.79
C PRO A 128 5.56 -4.08 -2.27
N SER A 129 6.75 -4.56 -2.64
CA SER A 129 7.24 -4.64 -4.00
C SER A 129 6.73 -5.88 -4.74
N LEU A 130 6.62 -5.77 -6.06
CA LEU A 130 6.19 -6.87 -6.91
C LEU A 130 7.40 -7.68 -7.34
N TYR A 131 7.76 -8.70 -6.57
CA TYR A 131 8.73 -9.71 -6.97
C TYR A 131 8.03 -10.83 -7.76
N CYS A 132 8.58 -11.14 -8.93
CA CYS A 132 8.09 -12.23 -9.77
C CYS A 132 9.25 -13.19 -10.13
N ILE A 133 8.98 -14.48 -10.04
CA ILE A 133 9.86 -15.57 -10.47
C ILE A 133 9.36 -16.12 -11.81
N ALA A 134 10.28 -16.47 -12.71
CA ALA A 134 9.92 -17.12 -13.95
C ALA A 134 9.60 -18.60 -13.68
N GLU A 135 8.41 -19.06 -14.09
CA GLU A 135 7.99 -20.45 -13.94
C GLU A 135 8.99 -21.38 -14.64
N ASP A 136 9.39 -22.44 -13.94
CA ASP A 136 10.40 -23.43 -14.37
C ASP A 136 11.85 -22.92 -14.39
N PHE A 137 12.10 -21.70 -13.89
CA PHE A 137 13.45 -21.14 -13.72
C PHE A 137 13.70 -20.71 -12.27
N ASP A 138 14.97 -20.60 -11.89
CA ASP A 138 15.40 -20.24 -10.52
C ASP A 138 15.86 -18.79 -10.39
N PHE A 139 15.28 -17.87 -11.18
CA PHE A 139 15.56 -16.44 -11.09
C PHE A 139 14.29 -15.62 -10.89
N PHE A 140 14.40 -14.60 -10.05
CA PHE A 140 13.34 -13.66 -9.74
C PHE A 140 13.80 -12.21 -9.92
N PHE A 141 12.87 -11.32 -10.23
CA PHE A 141 13.14 -9.90 -10.40
C PHE A 141 12.05 -9.06 -9.72
N ALA A 142 12.44 -7.88 -9.24
CA ALA A 142 11.50 -6.84 -8.83
C ALA A 142 10.93 -6.18 -10.10
N MET A 143 9.69 -6.53 -10.45
CA MET A 143 9.00 -5.97 -11.61
C MET A 143 8.43 -4.57 -11.35
N SER A 144 8.17 -4.26 -10.08
CA SER A 144 7.75 -2.95 -9.61
C SER A 144 8.19 -2.73 -8.16
N SER A 145 8.51 -1.49 -7.80
CA SER A 145 8.81 -1.09 -6.42
C SER A 145 7.61 -1.20 -5.49
N LYS A 146 6.38 -1.14 -6.04
CA LYS A 146 5.13 -1.33 -5.31
C LYS A 146 4.12 -2.20 -6.07
N VAL A 147 3.39 -3.03 -5.34
CA VAL A 147 2.19 -3.73 -5.80
C VAL A 147 1.01 -2.74 -5.88
N LYS A 148 -0.01 -3.09 -6.66
CA LYS A 148 -1.25 -2.31 -6.76
C LYS A 148 -1.98 -2.27 -5.41
N ASP A 149 -2.63 -1.16 -5.10
CA ASP A 149 -3.35 -0.98 -3.83
C ASP A 149 -4.43 -2.06 -3.63
N GLY A 150 -4.58 -2.57 -2.41
CA GLY A 150 -5.49 -3.68 -2.10
C GLY A 150 -4.93 -5.07 -2.39
N THR A 151 -3.66 -5.17 -2.80
CA THR A 151 -2.94 -6.45 -2.83
C THR A 151 -2.70 -6.94 -1.41
N PRO A 152 -3.06 -8.19 -1.06
CA PRO A 152 -2.71 -8.76 0.23
C PRO A 152 -1.19 -8.75 0.43
N CYS A 153 -0.74 -8.23 1.57
CA CYS A 153 0.69 -8.18 1.86
C CYS A 153 1.20 -9.48 2.47
N VAL A 154 0.41 -10.09 3.35
CA VAL A 154 0.72 -11.35 4.04
C VAL A 154 -0.30 -12.41 3.66
N GLU A 155 0.15 -13.63 3.40
CA GLU A 155 -0.76 -14.76 3.15
C GLU A 155 -1.64 -15.04 4.37
N ASN A 156 -2.93 -15.34 4.14
CA ASN A 156 -3.91 -15.67 5.18
C ASN A 156 -4.19 -14.58 6.22
N ARG A 157 -3.81 -13.33 5.93
CA ARG A 157 -4.24 -12.15 6.70
C ARG A 157 -5.07 -11.21 5.82
N PHE A 158 -5.78 -10.29 6.45
CA PHE A 158 -6.55 -9.28 5.75
C PHE A 158 -5.75 -8.02 5.42
N ASP A 159 -4.51 -7.93 5.90
CA ASP A 159 -3.59 -6.82 5.66
C ASP A 159 -3.40 -6.55 4.17
N VAL A 160 -3.54 -5.29 3.77
CA VAL A 160 -3.49 -4.86 2.37
C VAL A 160 -2.41 -3.82 2.14
N CYS A 161 -1.83 -3.84 0.95
CA CYS A 161 -0.79 -2.91 0.59
C CYS A 161 -1.47 -1.64 0.06
N ILE A 162 -1.12 -0.47 0.60
CA ILE A 162 -1.64 0.86 0.23
C ILE A 162 -0.46 1.80 0.09
N ASP A 163 -0.27 2.36 -1.11
CA ASP A 163 0.82 3.27 -1.45
C ASP A 163 2.21 2.79 -1.01
N GLY A 164 2.46 1.49 -1.15
CA GLY A 164 3.74 0.90 -0.78
C GLY A 164 3.91 0.69 0.73
N ILE A 165 2.85 0.69 1.53
CA ILE A 165 2.86 0.35 2.95
C ILE A 165 1.91 -0.81 3.20
N CYS A 166 2.29 -1.74 4.08
CA CYS A 166 1.43 -2.83 4.52
C CYS A 166 0.52 -2.34 5.65
N GLU A 167 -0.74 -2.08 5.31
CA GLU A 167 -1.74 -1.57 6.26
C GLU A 167 -2.52 -2.72 6.89
N ALA A 168 -2.73 -2.62 8.20
CA ALA A 168 -3.46 -3.63 8.96
C ALA A 168 -4.97 -3.54 8.70
N VAL A 169 -5.62 -4.69 8.56
CA VAL A 169 -7.09 -4.77 8.39
C VAL A 169 -7.64 -5.78 9.38
N GLY A 170 -8.65 -5.37 10.14
CA GLY A 170 -9.33 -6.25 11.09
C GLY A 170 -10.15 -7.34 10.40
N CYS A 171 -10.57 -8.35 11.17
CA CYS A 171 -11.47 -9.40 10.66
C CYS A 171 -12.84 -8.88 10.22
N ASP A 172 -13.22 -7.70 10.70
CA ASP A 172 -14.40 -6.92 10.32
C ASP A 172 -14.24 -6.20 8.96
N ARG A 173 -13.07 -6.36 8.31
CA ARG A 173 -12.72 -5.77 7.01
C ARG A 173 -12.56 -4.26 7.05
N VAL A 174 -12.27 -3.70 8.23
CA VAL A 174 -12.04 -2.27 8.42
C VAL A 174 -10.54 -1.99 8.50
N LEU A 175 -10.08 -1.01 7.72
CA LEU A 175 -8.69 -0.56 7.71
C LEU A 175 -8.32 0.03 9.07
N GLY A 176 -7.23 -0.46 9.68
CA GLY A 176 -6.78 -0.04 11.01
C GLY A 176 -7.61 -0.58 12.18
N SER A 177 -8.56 -1.50 11.94
CA SER A 177 -9.31 -2.14 13.02
C SER A 177 -8.48 -3.16 13.76
N ASN A 178 -8.66 -3.20 15.09
CA ASN A 178 -8.05 -4.19 15.97
C ASN A 178 -8.90 -5.46 16.12
N ALA A 179 -9.92 -5.64 15.29
CA ALA A 179 -10.77 -6.82 15.33
C ALA A 179 -9.97 -8.07 14.91
N VAL A 180 -9.98 -9.11 15.74
CA VAL A 180 -9.21 -10.34 15.53
C VAL A 180 -10.15 -11.54 15.45
N VAL A 181 -9.79 -12.51 14.62
CA VAL A 181 -10.51 -13.78 14.52
C VAL A 181 -10.23 -14.62 15.76
N ASP A 182 -11.27 -15.15 16.40
CA ASP A 182 -11.14 -16.09 17.50
C ASP A 182 -10.63 -17.47 17.01
N ALA A 183 -10.40 -18.42 17.93
CA ALA A 183 -9.89 -19.73 17.55
C ALA A 183 -10.91 -20.60 16.78
N CYS A 184 -12.17 -20.17 16.72
CA CYS A 184 -13.23 -20.81 15.95
C CYS A 184 -13.42 -20.21 14.54
N GLY A 185 -12.67 -19.16 14.19
CA GLY A 185 -12.84 -18.49 12.90
C GLY A 185 -13.86 -17.35 12.91
N VAL A 186 -14.38 -16.97 14.08
CA VAL A 186 -15.39 -15.91 14.25
C VAL A 186 -14.70 -14.60 14.58
N CYS A 187 -15.06 -13.54 13.85
CA CYS A 187 -14.51 -12.21 14.09
C CYS A 187 -15.00 -11.64 15.43
N ASN A 188 -14.07 -11.22 16.30
CA ASN A 188 -14.34 -10.83 17.68
C ASN A 188 -15.19 -11.86 18.45
N GLY A 189 -15.00 -13.15 18.13
CA GLY A 189 -15.67 -14.24 18.82
C GLY A 189 -15.06 -14.50 20.20
N ASP A 190 -15.80 -15.27 21.00
CA ASP A 190 -15.47 -15.63 22.38
C ASP A 190 -15.03 -17.11 22.50
N ASN A 191 -14.72 -17.76 21.38
CA ASN A 191 -14.41 -19.18 21.28
C ASN A 191 -15.56 -20.14 21.65
N SER A 192 -16.81 -19.67 21.66
CA SER A 192 -17.96 -20.52 22.03
C SER A 192 -18.54 -21.35 20.86
N THR A 193 -18.21 -21.00 19.62
CA THR A 193 -18.83 -21.58 18.41
C THR A 193 -18.20 -22.88 17.93
N CYS A 194 -17.10 -23.30 18.55
CA CYS A 194 -16.39 -24.53 18.22
C CYS A 194 -15.93 -25.25 19.49
N THR A 195 -15.66 -26.55 19.37
CA THR A 195 -15.16 -27.38 20.46
C THR A 195 -13.71 -27.78 20.21
N PHE A 196 -12.85 -27.63 21.20
CA PHE A 196 -11.43 -27.96 21.11
C PHE A 196 -11.18 -29.43 21.43
N PHE A 197 -10.54 -30.15 20.50
CA PHE A 197 -10.08 -31.53 20.71
C PHE A 197 -8.57 -31.54 20.96
N ARG A 198 -8.10 -32.36 21.90
CA ARG A 198 -6.67 -32.63 22.13
C ARG A 198 -6.43 -34.14 22.08
N GLY A 199 -5.37 -34.56 21.39
CA GLY A 199 -4.93 -35.95 21.33
C GLY A 199 -3.41 -36.05 21.22
N GLN A 200 -2.84 -37.16 21.69
CA GLN A 200 -1.42 -37.48 21.51
C GLN A 200 -1.28 -38.47 20.36
N TYR A 201 -0.49 -38.12 19.36
CA TYR A 201 -0.22 -38.98 18.20
C TYR A 201 1.00 -39.87 18.50
N HIS A 202 0.78 -41.17 18.71
CA HIS A 202 1.82 -42.12 19.12
C HIS A 202 2.43 -42.93 17.97
N GLU A 203 2.01 -42.71 16.72
CA GLU A 203 2.57 -43.43 15.56
C GLU A 203 3.75 -42.66 14.96
N GLN A 204 4.97 -43.10 15.31
CA GLN A 204 6.16 -42.76 14.52
C GLN A 204 6.16 -43.61 13.25
N HIS A 205 6.06 -42.98 12.09
CA HIS A 205 6.35 -43.65 10.82
C HIS A 205 7.77 -44.24 10.89
N ARG A 206 7.88 -45.57 10.77
CA ARG A 206 9.16 -46.28 10.62
C ARG A 206 9.94 -45.62 9.48
N ALA A 207 11.11 -45.06 9.80
CA ALA A 207 12.06 -44.61 8.80
C ALA A 207 12.42 -45.79 7.89
N ASN A 208 12.06 -45.71 6.61
CA ASN A 208 12.43 -46.71 5.61
C ASN A 208 13.96 -46.83 5.56
N GLY A 209 14.43 -48.06 5.74
CA GLY A 209 15.84 -48.40 5.79
C GLY A 209 16.55 -48.08 4.47
N LYS A 210 17.69 -47.39 4.62
CA LYS A 210 18.93 -47.43 3.82
C LYS A 210 18.83 -48.08 2.43
N TYR A 211 18.95 -47.27 1.38
CA TYR A 211 19.45 -47.72 0.08
C TYR A 211 20.97 -47.96 0.17
N THR A 212 21.40 -49.21 0.10
CA THR A 212 22.76 -49.57 -0.31
C THR A 212 22.67 -50.27 -1.65
N ARG A 213 23.20 -49.61 -2.69
CA ARG A 213 23.35 -50.15 -4.04
C ARG A 213 24.57 -51.07 -4.05
N SER A 214 24.35 -52.36 -4.13
CA SER A 214 25.37 -53.37 -4.49
C SER A 214 25.64 -53.35 -5.97
#